data_AF-A0A925SKT9-F1
#
_entry.id   AF-A0A925SKT9-F1
#
_cell.length_a   1.000
_cell.length_b   1.000
_cell.length_c   1.000
_cell.angle_alpha   90.00
_cell.angle_beta   90.00
_cell.angle_gamma   90.00
#
_symmetry.space_group_name_H-M   'P 1'
#
loop_
_entity.id
_entity.type
_entity.pdbx_description
1 polymer ?
#
loop_
_entity_poly.entity_id
_entity_poly.type
_entity_poly.pdbx_seq_one_letter_code
_entity_poly.pdbx_strand_id
1 'polypeptide(L)'
;TSARAALREELRKRTVVGIYKQLAKVLHPDLEQDPALRERKHTLMQELTKAHREGDLHTLLRLELEWINREQGDLARLGDEKLAIYLELLEEQVEELQESVREIPYASRFAAVTRFLNPLTGEPLEAEAILGDIRRMSTSLKEFRDVLAGPGALRELREVLRQFGEEQRRQARGGDFFDDLF
;
A
#
# COMPACT_ATOMS: atom_id res chain seq x y z
N THR A 1 -19.05 10.52 15.06
CA THR A 1 -18.04 9.75 14.30
C THR A 1 -16.79 9.48 15.15
N SER A 2 -16.20 10.46 15.86
CA SER A 2 -15.04 10.28 16.76
C SER A 2 -15.22 9.23 17.89
N ALA A 3 -16.35 9.24 18.60
CA ALA A 3 -16.57 8.30 19.72
C ALA A 3 -16.65 6.81 19.31
N ARG A 4 -17.13 6.51 18.09
CA ARG A 4 -17.15 5.13 17.56
C ARG A 4 -15.76 4.67 17.11
N ALA A 5 -14.96 5.56 16.53
CA ALA A 5 -13.58 5.26 16.15
C ALA A 5 -12.69 5.01 17.37
N ALA A 6 -12.83 5.82 18.43
CA ALA A 6 -12.09 5.62 19.68
C ALA A 6 -12.45 4.30 20.37
N LEU A 7 -13.74 3.95 20.43
CA LEU A 7 -14.19 2.68 20.99
C LEU A 7 -13.63 1.49 20.19
N ARG A 8 -13.63 1.57 18.86
CA ARG A 8 -13.05 0.53 17.99
C ARG A 8 -11.56 0.36 18.21
N GLU A 9 -10.81 1.45 18.30
CA GLU A 9 -9.37 1.40 18.55
C GLU A 9 -9.05 0.81 19.93
N GLU A 10 -9.86 1.12 20.94
CA GLU A 10 -9.68 0.56 22.27
C GLU A 10 -10.03 -0.93 22.32
N LEU A 11 -11.07 -1.36 21.62
CA LEU A 11 -11.39 -2.77 21.41
C LEU A 11 -10.25 -3.49 20.67
N ARG A 12 -9.71 -2.89 19.60
CA ARG A 12 -8.59 -3.43 18.82
C ARG A 12 -7.37 -3.68 19.70
N LYS A 13 -6.97 -2.70 20.53
CA LYS A 13 -5.84 -2.84 21.47
C LYS A 13 -6.06 -3.97 22.48
N ARG A 14 -7.28 -4.06 23.04
CA ARG A 14 -7.63 -5.13 23.99
C ARG A 14 -7.57 -6.50 23.33
N THR A 15 -8.05 -6.61 22.09
CA THR A 15 -8.01 -7.84 21.29
C THR A 15 -6.57 -8.25 20.98
N VAL A 16 -5.72 -7.33 20.51
CA VAL A 16 -4.27 -7.56 20.25
C VAL A 16 -3.57 -8.12 21.48
N VAL A 17 -3.74 -7.48 22.64
CA VAL A 17 -3.11 -7.92 23.90
C VAL A 17 -3.66 -9.28 24.35
N GLY A 18 -4.96 -9.52 24.16
CA GLY A 18 -5.62 -10.78 24.50
C GLY A 18 -5.06 -11.96 23.70
N ILE A 19 -5.05 -11.84 22.37
CA ILE A 19 -4.55 -12.87 21.44
C ILE A 19 -3.07 -13.15 21.70
N TYR A 20 -2.25 -12.10 21.84
CA TYR A 20 -0.83 -12.26 22.14
C TYR A 20 -0.60 -13.08 23.42
N LYS A 21 -1.31 -12.76 24.51
CA LYS A 21 -1.19 -13.50 25.77
C LYS A 21 -1.64 -14.95 25.66
N GLN A 22 -2.65 -15.24 24.85
CA GLN A 22 -3.12 -16.61 24.61
C GLN A 22 -2.08 -17.41 23.82
N LEU A 23 -1.60 -16.87 22.70
CA LEU A 23 -0.62 -17.52 21.85
C LEU A 23 0.73 -17.70 22.53
N ALA A 24 1.22 -16.68 23.27
CA ALA A 24 2.51 -16.75 23.95
C ALA A 24 2.57 -17.86 25.01
N LYS A 25 1.44 -18.19 25.64
CA LYS A 25 1.37 -19.31 26.61
C LYS A 25 1.57 -20.67 25.94
N VAL A 26 1.11 -20.84 24.70
CA VAL A 26 1.14 -22.14 24.03
C VAL A 26 2.35 -22.30 23.11
N LEU A 27 2.83 -21.20 22.54
CA LEU A 27 3.97 -21.17 21.63
C LEU A 27 5.33 -20.98 22.36
N HIS A 28 5.36 -20.97 23.69
CA HIS A 28 6.60 -20.72 24.42
C HIS A 28 7.63 -21.85 24.20
N PRO A 29 8.83 -21.56 23.67
CA PRO A 29 9.82 -22.58 23.33
C PRO A 29 10.39 -23.31 24.57
N ASP A 30 10.51 -22.64 25.71
CA ASP A 30 11.06 -23.24 26.94
C ASP A 30 10.21 -24.39 27.51
N LEU A 31 8.94 -24.47 27.13
CA LEU A 31 8.04 -25.54 27.56
C LEU A 31 8.15 -26.80 26.70
N GLU A 32 8.91 -26.75 25.60
CA GLU A 32 9.03 -27.85 24.64
C GLU A 32 10.30 -28.68 24.88
N GLN A 33 10.19 -30.00 24.93
CA GLN A 33 11.32 -30.90 25.16
C GLN A 33 11.93 -31.41 23.85
N ASP A 34 11.14 -31.52 22.79
CA ASP A 34 11.64 -31.91 21.47
C ASP A 34 12.42 -30.75 20.83
N PRO A 35 13.71 -30.94 20.50
CA PRO A 35 14.53 -29.89 19.90
C PRO A 35 14.00 -29.37 18.55
N ALA A 36 13.37 -30.21 17.73
CA ALA A 36 12.82 -29.78 16.45
C ALA A 36 11.55 -28.93 16.62
N LEU A 37 10.68 -29.30 17.56
CA LEU A 37 9.49 -28.51 17.90
C LEU A 37 9.85 -27.22 18.64
N ARG A 38 10.92 -27.22 19.44
CA ARG A 38 11.43 -26.03 20.13
C ARG A 38 11.89 -24.96 19.14
N GLU A 39 12.67 -25.33 18.12
CA GLU A 39 13.12 -24.37 17.10
C GLU A 39 11.92 -23.76 16.34
N ARG A 40 10.94 -24.59 16.00
CA ARG A 40 9.71 -24.14 15.34
C ARG A 40 8.92 -23.16 16.22
N LYS A 41 8.72 -23.50 17.50
CA LYS A 41 8.05 -22.61 18.47
C LYS A 41 8.81 -21.32 18.67
N HIS A 42 10.14 -21.36 18.64
CA HIS A 42 10.99 -20.17 18.70
C HIS A 42 10.74 -19.24 17.49
N THR A 43 10.69 -19.77 16.26
CA THR A 43 10.33 -18.97 15.07
C THR A 43 8.93 -18.35 15.20
N LEU A 44 7.93 -19.14 15.60
CA LEU A 44 6.56 -18.67 15.77
C LEU A 44 6.45 -17.60 16.88
N MET A 45 7.22 -17.74 17.96
CA MET A 45 7.26 -16.76 19.05
C MET A 45 7.92 -15.43 18.61
N GLN A 46 8.93 -15.48 17.74
CA GLN A 46 9.52 -14.28 17.16
C GLN A 46 8.52 -13.54 16.26
N GLU A 47 7.81 -14.28 15.40
CA GLU A 47 6.75 -13.71 14.55
C GLU A 47 5.62 -13.10 15.39
N LEU A 48 5.16 -13.82 16.42
CA LEU A 48 4.16 -13.35 17.38
C LEU A 48 4.57 -12.04 18.08
N THR A 49 5.83 -11.96 18.52
CA THR A 49 6.38 -10.79 19.21
C THR A 49 6.47 -9.58 18.29
N LYS A 50 6.86 -9.80 17.03
CA LYS A 50 6.92 -8.75 16.01
C LYS A 50 5.51 -8.20 15.75
N ALA A 51 4.56 -9.09 15.49
CA ALA A 51 3.18 -8.73 15.20
C ALA A 51 2.54 -7.91 16.34
N HIS A 52 2.74 -8.32 17.60
CA HIS A 52 2.26 -7.57 18.75
C HIS A 52 2.88 -6.16 18.85
N ARG A 53 4.18 -6.03 18.55
CA ARG A 53 4.88 -4.73 18.60
C ARG A 53 4.39 -3.76 17.53
N GLU A 54 4.09 -4.28 16.34
CA GLU A 54 3.61 -3.51 15.20
C GLU A 54 2.10 -3.25 15.26
N GLY A 55 1.39 -3.83 16.24
CA GLY A 55 -0.08 -3.78 16.30
C GLY A 55 -0.74 -4.55 15.15
N ASP A 56 0.00 -5.47 14.54
CA ASP A 56 -0.43 -6.28 13.39
C ASP A 56 -1.40 -7.37 13.86
N LEU A 57 -2.66 -6.94 14.07
CA LEU A 57 -3.76 -7.81 14.46
C LEU A 57 -3.95 -8.97 13.48
N HIS A 58 -3.66 -8.77 12.19
CA HIS A 58 -3.80 -9.81 11.18
C HIS A 58 -2.80 -10.96 11.41
N THR A 59 -1.52 -10.66 11.61
CA THR A 59 -0.53 -11.70 11.89
C THR A 59 -0.86 -12.43 13.21
N LEU A 60 -1.34 -11.71 14.23
CA LEU A 60 -1.79 -12.33 15.48
C LEU A 60 -2.95 -13.30 15.26
N LEU A 61 -3.95 -12.92 14.47
CA LEU A 61 -5.11 -13.76 14.17
C LEU A 61 -4.76 -14.95 13.28
N ARG A 62 -3.88 -14.77 12.29
CA ARG A 62 -3.36 -15.87 11.47
C ARG A 62 -2.65 -16.91 12.33
N LEU A 63 -1.79 -16.47 13.24
CA LEU A 63 -1.08 -17.36 14.17
C LEU A 63 -2.06 -18.10 15.10
N GLU A 64 -3.14 -17.44 15.55
CA GLU A 64 -4.21 -18.06 16.34
C GLU A 64 -4.95 -19.15 15.54
N LEU A 65 -5.33 -18.86 14.29
CA LEU A 65 -5.98 -19.81 13.38
C LEU A 65 -5.11 -21.01 13.06
N GLU A 66 -3.84 -20.78 12.71
CA GLU A 66 -2.89 -21.86 12.44
C GLU A 66 -2.69 -22.75 13.66
N TRP A 67 -2.64 -22.16 14.85
CA TRP A 67 -2.53 -22.90 16.09
C TRP A 67 -3.80 -23.72 16.37
N ILE A 68 -4.99 -23.13 16.26
CA ILE A 68 -6.28 -23.84 16.46
C ILE A 68 -6.40 -25.03 15.49
N ASN A 69 -6.09 -24.80 14.20
CA ASN A 69 -6.20 -25.82 13.17
C ASN A 69 -5.21 -26.98 13.39
N ARG A 70 -3.99 -26.70 13.85
CA ARG A 70 -2.95 -27.72 14.07
C ARG A 70 -3.10 -28.48 15.39
N GLU A 71 -3.41 -27.77 16.48
CA GLU A 71 -3.31 -28.29 17.85
C GLU A 71 -4.68 -28.65 18.45
N GLN A 72 -5.76 -28.00 18.02
CA GLN A 72 -7.10 -28.22 18.57
C GLN A 72 -8.05 -28.97 17.63
N GLY A 73 -7.69 -29.10 16.35
CA GLY A 73 -8.36 -29.95 15.38
C GLY A 73 -9.78 -29.54 15.00
N ASP A 74 -10.29 -28.40 15.48
CA ASP A 74 -11.65 -27.97 15.16
C ASP A 74 -11.78 -26.43 15.13
N LEU A 75 -11.86 -25.89 13.92
CA LEU A 75 -12.15 -24.48 13.68
C LEU A 75 -13.57 -24.10 14.17
N ALA A 76 -14.49 -25.07 14.32
CA ALA A 76 -15.85 -24.81 14.83
C ALA A 76 -15.88 -24.38 16.31
N ARG A 77 -14.75 -24.48 17.02
CA ARG A 77 -14.59 -23.93 18.38
C ARG A 77 -14.32 -22.42 18.41
N LEU A 78 -14.04 -21.80 17.27
CA LEU A 78 -14.06 -20.34 17.15
C LEU A 78 -15.52 -19.90 17.27
N GLY A 79 -15.89 -19.28 18.39
CA GLY A 79 -17.24 -18.78 18.57
C GLY A 79 -17.62 -17.75 17.49
N ASP A 80 -18.91 -17.68 17.15
CA ASP A 80 -19.46 -16.85 16.08
C ASP A 80 -19.03 -15.38 16.16
N GLU A 81 -18.84 -14.84 17.37
CA GLU A 81 -18.35 -13.47 17.61
C GLU A 81 -16.93 -13.25 17.09
N LYS A 82 -16.02 -14.24 17.25
CA LYS A 82 -14.67 -14.17 16.68
C LYS A 82 -14.70 -14.27 15.16
N LEU A 83 -15.54 -15.15 14.62
CA LEU A 83 -15.66 -15.33 13.17
C LEU A 83 -16.18 -14.07 12.46
N ALA A 84 -17.15 -13.37 13.08
CA ALA A 84 -17.65 -12.10 12.58
C ALA A 84 -16.55 -11.01 12.54
N ILE A 85 -15.74 -10.92 13.60
CA ILE A 85 -14.59 -9.99 13.66
C ILE A 85 -13.56 -10.34 12.57
N TYR A 86 -13.36 -11.63 12.28
CA TYR A 86 -12.42 -12.06 11.23
C TYR A 86 -12.92 -11.67 9.84
N LEU A 87 -14.22 -11.86 9.56
CA LEU A 87 -14.82 -11.45 8.29
C LEU A 87 -14.73 -9.94 8.09
N GLU A 88 -15.07 -9.13 9.10
CA GLU A 88 -14.98 -7.67 9.03
C GLU A 88 -13.53 -7.22 8.75
N LEU A 89 -12.53 -7.82 9.40
CA LEU A 89 -11.13 -7.47 9.17
C LEU A 89 -10.63 -7.90 7.78
N LEU A 90 -11.06 -9.06 7.29
CA LEU A 90 -10.70 -9.52 5.94
C LEU A 90 -11.32 -8.64 4.85
N GLU A 91 -12.54 -8.15 5.05
CA GLU A 91 -13.17 -7.19 4.15
C GLU A 91 -12.38 -5.86 4.12
N GLU A 92 -11.97 -5.35 5.29
CA GLU A 92 -11.11 -4.17 5.40
C GLU A 92 -9.78 -4.35 4.64
N GLN A 93 -9.15 -5.54 4.74
CA GLN A 93 -7.94 -5.85 3.98
C GLN A 93 -8.15 -5.88 2.47
N VAL A 94 -9.28 -6.41 2.01
CA VAL A 94 -9.61 -6.41 0.58
C VAL A 94 -9.74 -4.98 0.08
N GLU A 95 -10.38 -4.10 0.86
CA GLU A 95 -10.49 -2.68 0.52
C GLU A 95 -9.11 -1.99 0.50
N GLU A 96 -8.29 -2.15 1.54
CA GLU A 96 -6.93 -1.57 1.62
C GLU A 96 -6.02 -2.05 0.47
N LEU A 97 -6.08 -3.34 0.12
CA LEU A 97 -5.31 -3.90 -0.99
C LEU A 97 -5.81 -3.37 -2.33
N GLN A 98 -7.12 -3.24 -2.51
CA GLN A 98 -7.69 -2.64 -3.71
C GLN A 98 -7.26 -1.18 -3.86
N GLU A 99 -7.25 -0.40 -2.77
CA GLU A 99 -6.74 0.97 -2.77
C GLU A 99 -5.25 1.02 -3.09
N SER A 100 -4.44 0.19 -2.42
CA SER A 100 -3.01 0.09 -2.70
C SER A 100 -2.74 -0.23 -4.17
N VAL A 101 -3.50 -1.16 -4.75
CA VAL A 101 -3.41 -1.49 -6.18
C VAL A 101 -3.82 -0.31 -7.07
N ARG A 102 -4.87 0.44 -6.71
CA ARG A 102 -5.28 1.66 -7.43
C ARG A 102 -4.24 2.76 -7.36
N GLU A 103 -3.44 2.84 -6.29
CA GLU A 103 -2.40 3.87 -6.12
C GLU A 103 -1.12 3.57 -6.91
N ILE A 104 -0.80 2.29 -7.15
CA ILE A 104 0.44 1.88 -7.85
C ILE A 104 0.68 2.67 -9.14
N PRO A 105 -0.29 2.80 -10.07
CA PRO A 105 -0.07 3.53 -11.32
C PRO A 105 0.23 5.01 -11.13
N TYR A 106 -0.18 5.62 -10.01
CA TYR A 106 0.04 7.04 -9.74
C TYR A 106 1.38 7.33 -9.06
N ALA A 107 2.14 6.31 -8.68
CA ALA A 107 3.50 6.50 -8.19
C ALA A 107 4.37 7.21 -9.24
N SER A 108 5.19 8.17 -8.82
CA SER A 108 5.96 9.05 -9.73
C SER A 108 6.83 8.29 -10.74
N ARG A 109 7.31 7.09 -10.36
CA ARG A 109 8.10 6.21 -11.24
C ARG A 109 7.33 5.72 -12.49
N PHE A 110 6.00 5.71 -12.43
CA PHE A 110 5.14 5.27 -13.53
C PHE A 110 4.47 6.42 -14.28
N ALA A 111 4.68 7.68 -13.89
CA ALA A 111 4.03 8.85 -14.48
C ALA A 111 4.15 8.92 -16.02
N ALA A 112 5.25 8.41 -16.59
CA ALA A 112 5.43 8.35 -18.03
C ALA A 112 4.43 7.42 -18.73
N VAL A 113 3.94 6.39 -18.04
CA VAL A 113 3.06 5.35 -18.57
C VAL A 113 1.62 5.54 -18.09
N THR A 114 1.39 6.15 -16.92
CA THR A 114 0.06 6.44 -16.36
C THR A 114 -0.81 7.26 -17.30
N ARG A 115 -0.20 8.12 -18.14
CA ARG A 115 -0.92 8.90 -19.17
C ARG A 115 -1.68 8.02 -20.18
N PHE A 116 -1.27 6.75 -20.31
CA PHE A 116 -1.87 5.78 -21.21
C PHE A 116 -2.88 4.87 -20.51
N LEU A 117 -3.26 5.18 -19.27
CA LEU A 117 -4.31 4.49 -18.53
C LEU A 117 -5.56 5.36 -18.47
N ASN A 118 -6.72 4.72 -18.44
CA ASN A 118 -7.98 5.39 -18.18
C ASN A 118 -8.03 5.78 -16.69
N PRO A 119 -8.23 7.07 -16.34
CA PRO A 119 -8.22 7.53 -14.95
C PRO A 119 -9.40 7.03 -14.11
N LEU A 120 -10.48 6.55 -14.76
CA LEU A 120 -11.66 6.03 -14.07
C LEU A 120 -11.58 4.52 -13.83
N THR A 121 -10.90 3.77 -14.72
CA THR A 121 -10.89 2.30 -14.66
C THR A 121 -9.51 1.71 -14.37
N GLY A 122 -8.43 2.48 -14.55
CA GLY A 122 -7.04 1.99 -14.43
C GLY A 122 -6.57 1.11 -15.59
N GLU A 123 -7.47 0.80 -16.53
CA GLU A 123 -7.17 -0.03 -17.70
C GLU A 123 -6.38 0.73 -18.76
N PRO A 124 -5.57 0.06 -19.59
CA PRO A 124 -4.92 0.68 -20.73
C PRO A 124 -5.94 1.37 -21.64
N LEU A 125 -5.59 2.57 -22.12
CA LEU A 125 -6.33 3.22 -23.20
C LEU A 125 -6.30 2.34 -24.46
N GLU A 126 -7.34 2.47 -25.29
CA GLU A 126 -7.39 1.78 -26.57
C GLU A 126 -6.18 2.12 -27.45
N ALA A 127 -5.75 1.15 -28.26
CA ALA A 127 -4.55 1.29 -29.09
C ALA A 127 -4.63 2.52 -30.00
N GLU A 128 -5.83 2.85 -30.49
CA GLU A 128 -6.11 4.03 -31.30
C GLU A 128 -5.82 5.34 -30.57
N ALA A 129 -6.17 5.43 -29.27
CA ALA A 129 -5.91 6.60 -28.45
C ALA A 129 -4.41 6.76 -28.20
N ILE A 130 -3.72 5.66 -27.87
CA ILE A 130 -2.27 5.64 -27.67
C ILE A 130 -1.53 6.02 -28.96
N LEU A 131 -1.92 5.44 -30.10
CA LEU A 131 -1.33 5.75 -31.41
C LEU A 131 -1.62 7.20 -31.83
N GLY A 132 -2.80 7.72 -31.51
CA GLY A 132 -3.15 9.12 -31.70
C GLY A 132 -2.21 10.05 -30.93
N ASP A 133 -1.96 9.74 -29.65
CA ASP A 133 -1.02 10.50 -28.81
C ASP A 133 0.40 10.45 -29.34
N ILE A 134 0.90 9.27 -29.71
CA ILE A 134 2.24 9.11 -30.28
C ILE A 134 2.37 9.92 -31.57
N ARG A 135 1.35 9.90 -32.45
CA ARG A 135 1.34 10.70 -33.68
C ARG A 135 1.38 12.19 -33.38
N ARG A 136 0.55 12.67 -32.45
CA ARG A 136 0.57 14.07 -32.01
C ARG A 136 1.94 14.50 -31.50
N MET A 137 2.54 13.71 -30.61
CA MET A 137 3.88 13.96 -30.09
C MET A 137 4.95 13.97 -31.21
N SER A 138 4.88 13.02 -32.15
CA SER A 138 5.81 12.97 -33.27
C SER A 138 5.71 14.21 -34.16
N THR A 139 4.49 14.70 -34.39
CA THR A 139 4.26 15.94 -35.14
C THR A 139 4.84 17.15 -34.40
N SER A 140 4.53 17.33 -33.10
CA SER A 140 5.09 18.45 -32.33
C SER A 140 6.61 18.41 -32.23
N LEU A 141 7.23 17.22 -32.11
CA LEU A 141 8.69 17.10 -32.12
C LEU A 141 9.29 17.49 -33.47
N LYS A 142 8.63 17.16 -34.59
CA LYS A 142 9.07 17.59 -35.92
C LYS A 142 8.95 19.12 -36.07
N GLU A 143 7.84 19.69 -35.66
CA GLU A 143 7.63 21.15 -35.68
C GLU A 143 8.69 21.86 -34.84
N PHE A 144 8.94 21.38 -33.63
CA PHE A 144 9.96 21.95 -32.75
C PHE A 144 11.36 21.83 -33.35
N ARG A 145 11.70 20.67 -33.95
CA ARG A 145 12.96 20.49 -34.68
C ARG A 145 13.09 21.48 -35.82
N ASP A 146 12.03 21.70 -36.61
CA ASP A 146 12.06 22.59 -37.76
C ASP A 146 12.23 24.06 -37.32
N VAL A 147 11.60 24.44 -36.21
CA VAL A 147 11.82 25.74 -35.54
C VAL A 147 13.28 25.90 -35.07
N LEU A 148 13.85 24.86 -34.47
CA LEU A 148 15.26 24.85 -34.04
C LEU A 148 16.26 24.79 -35.21
N ALA A 149 15.86 24.32 -36.38
CA ALA A 149 16.66 24.36 -37.60
C ALA A 149 16.59 25.73 -38.32
N GLY A 150 15.63 26.58 -37.93
CA GLY A 150 15.41 27.90 -38.51
C GLY A 150 16.25 29.02 -37.86
N PRO A 151 16.25 30.22 -38.47
CA PRO A 151 17.01 31.38 -37.97
C PRO A 151 16.54 31.91 -36.60
N GLY A 152 15.37 31.48 -36.12
CA GLY A 152 14.80 31.85 -34.81
C GLY A 152 15.19 30.92 -33.65
N ALA A 153 15.96 29.87 -33.89
CA ALA A 153 16.22 28.79 -32.92
C ALA A 153 16.71 29.27 -31.54
N LEU A 154 17.64 30.23 -31.51
CA LEU A 154 18.19 30.77 -30.26
C LEU A 154 17.17 31.56 -29.44
N ARG A 155 16.20 32.20 -30.09
CA ARG A 155 15.12 32.94 -29.41
C ARG A 155 14.14 31.95 -28.77
N GLU A 156 13.74 30.93 -29.52
CA GLU A 156 12.83 29.89 -29.07
C GLU A 156 13.43 29.06 -27.93
N LEU A 157 14.70 28.66 -28.05
CA LEU A 157 15.39 27.94 -26.99
C LEU A 157 15.47 28.76 -25.69
N ARG A 158 15.67 30.09 -25.78
CA ARG A 158 15.66 30.97 -24.60
C ARG A 158 14.28 31.05 -23.94
N GLU A 159 13.21 31.12 -24.71
CA GLU A 159 11.84 31.12 -24.16
C GLU A 159 11.51 29.77 -23.49
N VAL A 160 11.85 28.64 -24.12
CA VAL A 160 11.65 27.30 -23.54
C VAL A 160 12.43 27.16 -22.24
N LEU A 161 13.71 27.56 -22.20
CA LEU A 161 14.52 27.51 -20.98
C LEU A 161 13.99 28.43 -19.88
N ARG A 162 13.44 29.59 -20.25
CA ARG A 162 12.79 30.52 -19.31
C ARG A 162 11.55 29.87 -18.69
N GLN A 163 10.67 29.30 -19.52
CA GLN A 163 9.46 28.61 -19.08
C GLN A 163 9.78 27.41 -18.19
N PHE A 164 10.76 26.59 -18.58
CA PHE A 164 11.20 25.45 -17.78
C PHE A 164 11.76 25.88 -16.41
N GLY A 165 12.54 26.96 -16.37
CA GLY A 165 13.04 27.53 -15.12
C GLY A 165 11.95 28.16 -14.23
N GLU A 166 10.83 28.60 -14.80
CA GLU A 166 9.66 29.10 -14.07
C GLU A 166 8.82 27.94 -13.50
N GLU A 167 8.63 26.86 -14.27
CA GLU A 167 7.93 25.65 -13.82
C GLU A 167 8.66 24.93 -12.69
N GLN A 168 9.98 24.75 -12.79
CA GLN A 168 10.78 24.14 -11.72
C GLN A 168 10.73 24.96 -10.42
N ARG A 169 10.70 26.29 -10.52
CA ARG A 169 10.53 27.18 -9.35
C ARG A 169 9.11 27.11 -8.77
N ARG A 170 8.10 26.85 -9.58
CA ARG A 170 6.72 26.63 -9.12
C ARG A 170 6.55 25.28 -8.44
N GLN A 171 7.12 24.20 -9.00
CA GLN A 171 7.09 22.88 -8.36
C GLN A 171 7.88 22.87 -7.05
N ALA A 172 9.04 23.52 -6.99
CA ALA A 172 9.81 23.66 -5.76
C ALA A 172 9.08 24.47 -4.67
N ARG A 173 8.23 25.44 -5.05
CA ARG A 173 7.37 26.18 -4.10
C ARG A 173 6.05 25.48 -3.77
N GLY A 174 5.57 24.61 -4.65
CA GLY A 174 4.36 23.80 -4.44
C GLY A 174 4.58 22.56 -3.57
N GLY A 175 5.85 22.17 -3.36
CA GLY A 175 6.24 21.12 -2.42
C GLY A 175 6.03 21.49 -0.94
N ASP A 176 5.91 22.78 -0.62
CA ASP A 176 5.73 23.28 0.76
C ASP A 176 4.24 23.38 1.18
N PHE A 177 3.27 22.98 0.33
CA PHE A 177 1.85 23.15 0.67
C PHE A 177 1.33 22.12 1.70
N PHE A 178 2.03 21.01 1.92
CA PHE A 178 1.62 19.97 2.88
C PHE A 178 2.23 20.12 4.29
N ASP A 179 3.17 21.05 4.52
CA ASP A 179 3.83 21.22 5.83
C ASP A 179 3.09 22.19 6.79
N ASP A 180 2.05 22.90 6.32
CA ASP A 180 1.27 23.85 7.15
C ASP A 180 -0.12 23.33 7.57
N LEU A 181 -0.33 22.01 7.52
CA LEU A 181 -1.57 21.35 7.95
C LEU A 181 -1.33 20.21 8.96
N PHE A 182 -0.41 20.41 9.91
CA PHE A 182 -0.39 19.71 11.21
C PHE A 182 0.13 20.61 12.32
#